data_AF-A0A151ABV1-F1
#
_entry.id   AF-A0A151ABV1-F1
#
_cell.length_a   1.000
_cell.length_b   1.000
_cell.length_c   1.000
_cell.angle_alpha   90.00
_cell.angle_beta   90.00
_cell.angle_gamma   90.00
#
_symmetry.space_group_name_H-M   'P 1'
#
loop_
_entity.id
_entity.type
_entity.pdbx_description
1 polymer ?
#
loop_
_entity_poly.entity_id
_entity_poly.type
_entity_poly.pdbx_seq_one_letter_code
_entity_poly.pdbx_strand_id
1 'polypeptide(L)' 'MEQFVQSIVGGGVVLLCGLWIGAFSAAYSGVWLLGAVLVLFGLGGLTYGIGREIEL' A
#
# COMPACT_ATOMS: atom_id res chain seq x y z
N MET A 1 -5.23 1.88 19.26
CA MET A 1 -6.30 1.30 18.41
C MET A 1 -6.73 2.20 17.25
N GLU A 2 -7.10 3.47 17.43
CA GLU A 2 -7.59 4.32 16.31
C GLU A 2 -6.50 4.60 15.23
N GLN A 3 -5.26 4.87 15.66
CA GLN A 3 -4.12 5.09 14.74
C GLN A 3 -3.65 3.83 14.01
N PHE A 4 -3.83 2.66 14.63
CA PHE A 4 -3.54 1.36 14.03
C PHE A 4 -4.46 1.07 12.86
N VAL A 5 -5.77 1.20 13.12
CA VAL A 5 -6.81 1.01 12.10
C VAL A 5 -6.61 1.99 10.96
N GLN A 6 -6.29 3.26 11.24
CA GLN A 6 -5.97 4.23 10.19
C GLN A 6 -4.74 3.83 9.36
N SER A 7 -3.68 3.32 9.98
CA SER A 7 -2.47 2.90 9.26
C SER A 7 -2.70 1.65 8.40
N ILE A 8 -3.46 0.67 8.92
CA ILE A 8 -3.82 -0.53 8.16
C ILE A 8 -4.78 -0.21 7.02
N VAL A 9 -5.84 0.55 7.28
CA VAL A 9 -6.83 0.92 6.26
C VAL A 9 -6.19 1.82 5.20
N GLY A 10 -5.39 2.81 5.61
CA GLY A 10 -4.65 3.68 4.69
C GLY A 10 -3.66 2.90 3.84
N GLY A 11 -2.85 2.03 4.45
CA GLY A 11 -1.92 1.15 3.74
C GLY A 11 -2.64 0.20 2.76
N GLY A 12 -3.73 -0.42 3.21
CA GLY A 12 -4.56 -1.32 2.39
C GLY A 12 -5.19 -0.63 1.18
N VAL A 13 -5.73 0.58 1.34
CA VAL A 13 -6.29 1.37 0.23
C VAL A 13 -5.21 1.72 -0.79
N VAL A 14 -4.05 2.18 -0.34
CA VAL A 14 -2.91 2.51 -1.22
C VAL A 14 -2.44 1.26 -1.99
N LEU A 15 -2.39 0.11 -1.32
CA LEU A 15 -2.01 -1.16 -1.93
C LEU A 15 -3.02 -1.62 -3.00
N LEU A 16 -4.31 -1.53 -2.70
CA LEU A 16 -5.38 -1.82 -3.65
C LEU A 16 -5.33 -0.90 -4.87
N CYS A 17 -5.17 0.41 -4.68
CA CYS A 17 -5.02 1.35 -5.78
C CYS A 17 -3.79 1.03 -6.65
N GLY A 18 -2.65 0.71 -6.04
CA GLY A 18 -1.43 0.33 -6.76
C GLY A 18 -1.62 -0.95 -7.59
N LEU A 19 -2.24 -1.99 -7.02
CA LEU A 19 -2.54 -3.24 -7.72
C LEU A 19 -3.52 -3.03 -8.87
N TRP A 20 -4.53 -2.18 -8.68
CA TRP A 20 -5.51 -1.88 -9.71
C TRP A 20 -4.88 -1.15 -10.89
N ILE A 21 -4.05 -0.13 -10.61
CA ILE A 21 -3.29 0.57 -11.64
C ILE A 21 -2.35 -0.39 -12.38
N GLY A 22 -1.63 -1.24 -11.64
CA GLY A 22 -0.73 -2.23 -12.23
C GLY A 22 -1.44 -3.27 -13.10
N ALA A 23 -2.65 -3.70 -12.71
CA ALA A 23 -3.43 -4.70 -13.44
C ALA A 23 -4.05 -4.15 -14.73
N PHE A 24 -4.45 -2.87 -14.75
CA PHE A 24 -5.12 -2.25 -15.90
C PHE A 24 -4.18 -1.45 -16.82
N SER A 25 -2.89 -1.40 -16.51
CA SER A 25 -1.90 -0.69 -17.34
C SER A 25 -1.05 -1.66 -18.16
N ALA A 26 -0.53 -1.18 -19.29
CA ALA A 26 0.44 -1.93 -20.08
C ALA A 26 1.71 -2.16 -19.25
N ALA A 27 2.21 -3.40 -19.25
CA ALA A 27 3.43 -3.76 -18.53
C ALA A 27 4.59 -2.83 -18.93
N TYR A 28 5.37 -2.39 -17.95
CA TYR A 28 6.49 -1.44 -18.10
C TYR A 28 6.12 -0.02 -18.55
N SER A 29 4.83 0.32 -18.65
CA SER A 29 4.43 1.72 -18.86
C SER A 29 4.72 2.58 -17.63
N GLY A 30 4.86 3.90 -17.81
CA GLY A 30 5.04 4.83 -16.68
C GLY A 30 3.89 4.77 -15.66
N VAL A 31 2.67 4.47 -16.13
CA VAL A 31 1.49 4.26 -15.28
C VAL A 31 1.61 2.96 -14.47
N TRP A 32 2.14 1.89 -15.07
CA TRP A 32 2.41 0.64 -14.38
C TRP A 32 3.46 0.81 -13.26
N LEU A 33 4.52 1.58 -13.53
CA LEU A 33 5.54 1.92 -12.54
C LEU A 33 4.96 2.70 -11.35
N LEU A 34 4.07 3.66 -11.61
CA LEU A 34 3.32 4.35 -10.55
C LEU A 34 2.51 3.37 -9.70
N GLY A 35 1.81 2.43 -10.34
CA GLY A 35 1.09 1.36 -9.65
C GLY A 35 2.01 0.53 -8.75
N ALA A 36 3.17 0.10 -9.29
CA ALA A 36 4.16 -0.66 -8.54
C ALA A 36 4.71 0.11 -7.32
N VAL A 37 4.99 1.41 -7.47
CA VAL A 37 5.42 2.27 -6.35
C VAL A 37 4.32 2.40 -5.30
N LEU A 38 3.06 2.58 -5.71
CA LEU A 38 1.94 2.59 -4.76
C LEU A 38 1.83 1.27 -3.98
N VAL A 39 2.00 0.13 -4.64
CA VAL A 39 1.97 -1.18 -3.94
C VAL A 39 3.05 -1.24 -2.86
N LEU A 40 4.27 -0.79 -3.16
CA LEU A 40 5.36 -0.76 -2.17
C LEU A 40 5.04 0.17 -0.99
N PHE A 41 4.48 1.36 -1.25
CA PHE A 41 4.05 2.28 -0.18
C PHE A 41 2.92 1.70 0.67
N GLY A 42 1.93 1.07 0.05
CA GLY A 42 0.83 0.41 0.76
C GLY A 42 1.31 -0.73 1.64
N LEU A 43 2.24 -1.54 1.14
CA LEU A 43 2.87 -2.63 1.89
C LEU A 43 3.68 -2.07 3.08
N GLY A 44 4.47 -1.01 2.85
CA GLY A 44 5.24 -0.33 3.89
C GLY A 44 4.36 0.21 5.01
N GLY A 45 3.25 0.88 4.68
CA GLY A 45 2.28 1.40 5.65
C GLY A 45 1.63 0.29 6.49
N LEU A 46 1.30 -0.83 5.84
CA LEU A 46 0.78 -2.03 6.51
C LEU A 46 1.81 -2.63 7.49
N THR A 47 3.04 -2.85 7.03
CA THR A 47 4.11 -3.40 7.88
C THR A 47 4.48 -2.47 9.03
N TYR A 48 4.45 -1.16 8.81
CA TYR A 48 4.71 -0.16 9.85
C TYR A 48 3.61 -0.13 10.90
N GLY A 49 2.33 -0.14 10.48
CA GLY A 49 1.19 -0.21 11.39
C GLY A 49 1.20 -1.48 12.24
N ILE A 50 1.49 -2.64 11.62
CA ILE A 50 1.61 -3.93 12.32
C ILE A 50 2.80 -3.92 13.28
N GLY A 51 3.97 -3.46 12.84
CA GLY A 51 5.18 -3.42 13.67
C GLY A 51 5.01 -2.56 14.92
N ARG A 52 4.37 -1.38 14.78
CA ARG A 52 4.06 -0.49 15.90
C ARG A 52 3.11 -1.10 16.94
N GLU A 53 2.19 -1.97 16.53
CA GLU A 53 1.26 -2.65 17.44
C GLU A 53 1.93 -3.82 18.18
N ILE A 54 2.86 -4.53 17.52
CA ILE A 54 3.59 -5.68 18.09
C ILE A 54 4.64 -5.23 19.12
N GLU A 55 5.22 -4.04 18.94
CA GLU A 55 6.25 -3.47 19.83
C GLU A 55 5.67 -2.80 21.09
N LEU A 56 4.32 -2.70 21.20
CA LEU A 56 3.58 -2.19 22.36
C LEU A 56 3.07 -3.32 23.26
#